data_AF-A0A5C7EHI0-F1
#
_entry.id   AF-A0A5C7EHI0-F1
#
_cell.length_a   1.000
_cell.length_b   1.000
_cell.length_c   1.000
_cell.angle_alpha   90.00
_cell.angle_beta   90.00
_cell.angle_gamma   90.00
#
_symmetry.space_group_name_H-M   'P 1'
#
loop_
_entity.id
_entity.type
_entity.pdbx_description
1 polymer ?
#
loop_
_entity_poly.entity_id
_entity_poly.type
_entity_poly.pdbx_seq_one_letter_code
_entity_poly.pdbx_strand_id
1 'polypeptide(L)'
;MITVTDVYKSRSDNEAAIVMRQDPVVYKGWKEQGPADLSQHQLARYAKKGFILLKEVFSAKEVERLRDEVERLAHDPALKGREELITEPGSGEVRSVFRVIVESGV
;
A
#
# COMPACT_ATOMS: atom_id res chain seq x y z
N MET A 1 3.54 2.89 -35.74
CA MET A 1 3.23 1.97 -34.63
C MET A 1 4.17 2.28 -33.49
N ILE A 2 3.67 2.55 -32.28
CA ILE A 2 4.53 2.68 -31.10
C ILE A 2 4.66 1.27 -30.52
N THR A 3 5.86 0.70 -30.60
CA THR A 3 6.19 -0.54 -29.88
C THR A 3 6.37 -0.18 -28.41
N VAL A 4 5.48 -0.66 -27.55
CA VAL A 4 5.67 -0.57 -26.09
C VAL A 4 6.72 -1.61 -25.72
N THR A 5 7.92 -1.13 -25.35
CA THR A 5 9.01 -1.99 -24.86
C THR A 5 8.82 -2.23 -23.36
N ASP A 6 8.91 -3.48 -22.91
CA ASP A 6 8.93 -3.81 -21.48
C ASP A 6 10.30 -3.47 -20.89
N VAL A 7 10.36 -2.36 -20.15
CA VAL A 7 11.59 -1.83 -19.55
C VAL A 7 11.95 -2.47 -18.19
N TYR A 8 11.08 -3.32 -17.64
CA TYR A 8 11.29 -4.00 -16.36
C TYR A 8 11.11 -5.53 -16.48
N LYS A 9 11.65 -6.09 -17.57
CA LYS A 9 11.58 -7.54 -17.87
C LYS A 9 12.07 -8.38 -16.68
N SER A 10 11.23 -9.30 -16.21
CA SER A 10 11.50 -10.19 -15.07
C SER A 10 10.93 -11.58 -15.32
N ARG A 11 11.48 -12.61 -14.65
CA ARG A 11 11.05 -14.04 -14.78
C ARG A 11 11.05 -14.58 -16.22
N SER A 12 11.95 -14.05 -17.06
CA SER A 12 12.06 -14.47 -18.48
C SER A 12 13.29 -15.30 -18.78
N ASP A 13 14.27 -15.31 -17.89
CA ASP A 13 15.50 -16.06 -17.99
C ASP A 13 15.83 -16.68 -16.63
N ASN A 14 16.77 -17.62 -16.60
CA ASN A 14 17.18 -18.33 -15.38
C ASN A 14 18.27 -17.57 -14.58
N GLU A 15 18.58 -16.34 -14.98
CA GLU A 15 19.57 -15.47 -14.34
C GLU A 15 18.90 -14.24 -13.74
N ALA A 16 19.40 -13.79 -12.59
CA ALA A 16 18.96 -12.57 -11.94
C ALA A 16 19.86 -11.40 -12.33
N ALA A 17 19.27 -10.22 -12.49
CA ALA A 17 20.00 -8.97 -12.74
C ALA A 17 19.44 -7.84 -11.89
N ILE A 18 20.33 -6.92 -11.46
CA ILE A 18 19.92 -5.64 -10.89
C ILE A 18 19.73 -4.66 -12.05
N VAL A 19 18.50 -4.21 -12.26
CA VAL A 19 18.15 -3.27 -13.34
C VAL A 19 17.94 -1.87 -12.75
N MET A 20 18.43 -0.85 -13.47
CA MET A 20 18.23 0.55 -13.08
C MET A 20 16.79 0.99 -13.30
N ARG A 21 16.21 1.64 -12.29
CA ARG A 21 14.89 2.28 -12.38
C ARG A 21 14.87 3.32 -13.50
N GLN A 22 13.87 3.26 -14.37
CA GLN A 22 13.67 4.20 -15.49
C GLN A 22 12.70 5.34 -15.14
N ASP A 23 11.89 5.17 -14.10
CA ASP A 23 10.89 6.16 -13.69
C ASP A 23 11.39 7.10 -12.58
N PRO A 24 10.92 8.36 -12.53
CA PRO A 24 11.14 9.23 -11.37
C PRO A 24 10.60 8.61 -10.08
N VAL A 25 11.25 8.90 -8.94
CA VAL A 25 10.70 8.54 -7.62
C VAL A 25 9.61 9.53 -7.20
N VAL A 26 9.85 10.82 -7.40
CA VAL A 26 8.88 11.89 -7.20
C VAL A 26 8.57 12.50 -8.56
N TYR A 27 7.30 12.44 -8.97
CA TYR A 27 6.85 13.00 -10.24
C TYR A 27 6.72 14.52 -10.16
N LYS A 28 6.92 15.20 -11.30
CA LYS A 28 6.83 16.65 -11.40
C LYS A 28 5.39 17.13 -11.14
N GLY A 29 5.25 18.39 -10.73
CA GLY A 29 3.94 19.04 -10.54
C GLY A 29 3.45 19.05 -9.10
N TRP A 30 4.15 18.38 -8.18
CA TRP A 30 3.87 18.54 -6.77
C TRP A 30 4.16 19.98 -6.32
N LYS A 31 3.18 20.57 -5.63
CA LYS A 31 3.27 21.86 -4.96
C LYS A 31 2.60 21.72 -3.60
N GLU A 32 3.17 22.36 -2.59
CA GLU A 32 2.52 22.51 -1.29
C GLU A 32 1.30 23.42 -1.47
N GLN A 33 0.11 22.89 -1.25
CA GLN A 33 -1.18 23.58 -1.36
C GLN A 33 -1.84 23.78 0.01
N GLY A 34 -1.40 23.05 1.04
CA GLY A 34 -1.90 23.21 2.40
C GLY A 34 -1.05 22.56 3.48
N PRO A 35 -1.39 22.79 4.77
CA PRO A 35 -0.61 22.32 5.92
C PRO A 35 -0.58 20.79 6.08
N ALA A 36 -1.44 20.07 5.36
CA ALA A 36 -1.46 18.60 5.34
C ALA A 36 -0.52 17.99 4.28
N ASP A 37 0.08 18.82 3.44
CA ASP A 37 0.97 18.34 2.38
C ASP A 37 2.38 18.05 2.91
N LEU A 38 3.11 17.18 2.20
CA LEU A 38 4.49 16.84 2.56
C LEU A 38 5.42 18.03 2.36
N SER A 39 6.23 18.40 3.35
CA SER A 39 7.29 19.40 3.14
C SER A 39 8.29 18.97 2.04
N GLN A 40 8.97 19.94 1.43
CA GLN A 40 10.06 19.68 0.49
C GLN A 40 11.15 18.74 1.05
N HIS A 41 11.45 18.87 2.35
CA HIS A 41 12.41 17.98 3.02
C HIS A 41 11.90 16.54 3.11
N GLN A 42 10.62 16.33 3.40
CA GLN A 42 9.99 15.01 3.41
C GLN A 42 10.02 14.37 2.01
N LEU A 43 9.74 15.14 0.96
CA LEU A 43 9.84 14.66 -0.43
C LEU A 43 11.27 14.29 -0.82
N ALA A 44 12.25 15.11 -0.47
CA ALA A 44 13.66 14.82 -0.74
C ALA A 44 14.11 13.54 -0.01
N ARG A 45 13.64 13.34 1.23
CA ARG A 45 13.91 12.12 1.99
C ARG A 45 13.25 10.90 1.34
N TYR A 46 11.98 10.99 0.93
CA TYR A 46 11.30 9.93 0.20
C TYR A 46 12.01 9.59 -1.11
N ALA A 47 12.38 10.61 -1.90
CA ALA A 47 13.13 10.43 -3.15
C ALA A 47 14.46 9.68 -2.94
N LYS A 48 15.16 9.97 -1.84
CA LYS A 48 16.46 9.37 -1.51
C LYS A 48 16.35 7.99 -0.84
N LYS A 49 15.29 7.74 -0.05
CA LYS A 49 15.18 6.56 0.82
C LYS A 49 14.15 5.54 0.33
N GLY A 50 13.23 5.93 -0.55
CA GLY A 50 12.14 5.09 -1.04
C GLY A 50 10.96 4.90 -0.06
N PHE A 51 11.00 5.53 1.13
CA PHE A 51 9.92 5.50 2.11
C PHE A 51 9.88 6.77 2.96
N ILE A 52 8.76 7.00 3.63
CA ILE A 52 8.55 8.08 4.58
C ILE A 52 7.77 7.57 5.80
N LEU A 53 8.12 8.09 6.98
CA LEU A 53 7.36 7.87 8.22
C LEU A 53 6.64 9.17 8.56
N LEU A 54 5.33 9.13 8.59
CA LEU A 54 4.48 10.21 9.07
C LEU A 54 3.97 9.82 10.45
N LYS A 55 4.21 10.68 11.45
CA LYS A 55 3.76 10.46 12.82
C LYS A 55 2.50 11.29 13.05
N GLU A 56 1.62 10.78 13.91
CA GLU A 56 0.47 11.55 14.43
C GLU A 56 -0.45 12.10 13.32
N VAL A 57 -0.57 11.38 12.20
CA VAL A 57 -1.49 11.73 11.10
C VAL A 57 -2.94 11.64 11.56
N PHE A 58 -3.23 10.69 12.46
CA PHE A 58 -4.54 10.47 13.04
C PHE A 58 -4.50 10.78 14.54
N SER A 59 -5.62 11.30 15.05
CA SER A 59 -5.85 11.42 16.48
C SER A 59 -5.95 10.05 17.15
N ALA A 60 -5.73 9.98 18.47
CA ALA A 60 -5.86 8.75 19.24
C ALA A 60 -7.24 8.08 19.04
N LYS A 61 -8.31 8.89 18.99
CA LYS A 61 -9.68 8.42 18.77
C LYS A 61 -9.88 7.81 17.38
N GLU A 62 -9.27 8.38 16.35
CA GLU A 62 -9.31 7.81 15.00
C GLU A 62 -8.51 6.51 14.93
N VAL A 63 -7.35 6.45 15.58
CA VAL A 63 -6.56 5.21 15.69
C VAL A 63 -7.36 4.10 16.37
N GLU A 64 -8.06 4.38 17.47
CA GLU A 64 -8.94 3.41 18.14
C GLU A 64 -10.04 2.89 17.20
N ARG A 65 -10.74 3.78 16.50
CA ARG A 65 -11.77 3.39 15.53
C ARG A 65 -11.23 2.50 14.41
N LEU A 66 -10.05 2.83 13.88
CA LEU A 66 -9.42 2.02 12.82
C LEU A 66 -9.03 0.63 13.34
N ARG A 67 -8.59 0.53 14.61
CA ARG A 67 -8.29 -0.77 15.24
C ARG A 67 -9.55 -1.60 15.46
N ASP A 68 -10.62 -0.98 15.94
CA ASP A 68 -11.91 -1.66 16.13
C ASP A 68 -12.44 -2.23 14.80
N GLU A 69 -12.26 -1.50 13.69
CA GLU A 69 -12.67 -1.98 12.37
C GLU A 69 -11.81 -3.15 11.86
N VAL A 70 -10.51 -3.15 12.15
CA VAL A 70 -9.64 -4.31 11.85
C VAL A 70 -10.11 -5.55 12.62
N GLU A 71 -10.43 -5.41 13.91
CA GLU A 71 -10.94 -6.51 14.73
C GLU A 71 -12.31 -7.00 14.23
N ARG A 72 -13.20 -6.08 13.86
CA ARG A 72 -14.52 -6.41 13.30
C ARG A 72 -14.36 -7.22 12.01
N LEU A 73 -13.52 -6.77 11.07
CA LEU A 73 -13.27 -7.47 9.80
C LEU A 73 -12.63 -8.84 10.02
N ALA A 74 -11.69 -8.96 10.96
CA ALA A 74 -11.03 -10.24 11.27
C ALA A 74 -12.01 -11.30 11.80
N HIS A 75 -13.12 -10.89 12.41
CA HIS A 75 -14.12 -11.78 12.97
C HIS A 75 -15.45 -11.78 12.20
N ASP A 76 -15.52 -11.11 11.05
CA ASP A 76 -16.76 -10.99 10.29
C ASP A 76 -17.13 -12.33 9.62
N PRO A 77 -18.20 -13.01 10.08
CA PRO A 77 -18.59 -14.29 9.52
C PRO A 77 -19.03 -14.18 8.05
N ALA A 78 -19.41 -12.98 7.58
CA ALA A 78 -19.82 -12.76 6.20
C ALA A 78 -18.67 -12.88 5.21
N LEU A 79 -17.42 -12.77 5.67
CA LEU A 79 -16.20 -12.93 4.86
C LEU A 79 -15.78 -14.40 4.71
N LYS A 80 -16.33 -15.30 5.51
CA LYS A 80 -15.94 -16.71 5.48
C LYS A 80 -16.22 -17.33 4.10
N GLY A 81 -15.19 -17.92 3.50
CA GLY A 81 -15.29 -18.58 2.19
C GLY A 81 -15.20 -17.62 1.00
N ARG A 82 -15.01 -16.32 1.22
CA ARG A 82 -14.68 -15.36 0.16
C ARG A 82 -13.21 -15.50 -0.24
N GLU A 83 -12.90 -15.19 -1.51
CA GLU A 83 -11.52 -15.21 -2.03
C GLU A 83 -10.65 -14.11 -1.40
N GLU A 84 -11.29 -13.05 -0.91
CA GLU A 84 -10.67 -11.92 -0.23
C GLU A 84 -10.13 -12.27 1.16
N LEU A 85 -10.58 -13.38 1.76
CA LEU A 85 -10.18 -13.80 3.10
C LEU A 85 -9.06 -14.84 3.03
N ILE A 86 -7.85 -14.45 3.47
CA ILE A 86 -6.70 -15.35 3.55
C ILE A 86 -6.50 -15.77 5.00
N THR A 87 -6.53 -17.08 5.23
CA THR A 87 -6.34 -17.69 6.54
C THR A 87 -5.06 -18.52 6.60
N GLU A 88 -4.56 -18.72 7.82
CA GLU A 88 -3.45 -19.63 8.10
C GLU A 88 -3.87 -21.08 7.80
N PRO A 89 -3.10 -21.83 7.00
CA PRO A 89 -3.35 -23.25 6.77
C PRO A 89 -3.37 -24.02 8.09
N GLY A 90 -4.38 -24.87 8.27
CA GLY A 90 -4.52 -25.73 9.45
C GLY A 90 -5.29 -25.10 10.61
N SER A 91 -4.92 -23.88 11.07
CA SER A 91 -5.63 -23.22 12.18
C SER A 91 -6.87 -22.46 11.74
N GLY A 92 -6.90 -21.97 10.50
CA GLY A 92 -7.98 -21.13 9.98
C GLY A 92 -7.99 -19.70 10.55
N GLU A 93 -6.96 -19.29 11.27
CA GLU A 93 -6.80 -17.91 11.75
C GLU A 93 -6.71 -16.93 10.58
N VAL A 94 -7.40 -15.79 10.68
CA VAL A 94 -7.35 -14.75 9.64
C VAL A 94 -5.96 -14.10 9.60
N ARG A 95 -5.36 -14.00 8.42
CA ARG A 95 -4.04 -13.38 8.18
C ARG A 95 -4.12 -12.13 7.32
N SER A 96 -5.04 -12.09 6.35
CA SER A 96 -5.25 -10.92 5.50
C SER A 96 -6.68 -10.87 4.98
N VAL A 97 -7.22 -9.65 4.89
CA VAL A 97 -8.49 -9.37 4.22
C VAL A 97 -8.20 -8.39 3.09
N PHE A 98 -8.48 -8.79 1.85
CA PHE A 98 -8.28 -7.96 0.66
C PHE A 98 -9.57 -7.22 0.28
N ARG A 99 -9.45 -6.19 -0.58
CA ARG A 99 -10.57 -5.40 -1.13
C ARG A 99 -11.48 -4.70 -0.10
N VAL A 100 -10.99 -4.41 1.10
CA VAL A 100 -11.72 -3.75 2.19
C VAL A 100 -12.40 -2.42 1.82
N ILE A 101 -11.83 -1.66 0.87
CA ILE A 101 -12.38 -0.35 0.44
C ILE A 101 -13.62 -0.51 -0.45
N VAL A 102 -13.77 -1.63 -1.17
CA VAL A 102 -14.95 -1.88 -2.03
C VAL A 102 -16.14 -2.38 -1.21
N GLU A 103 -15.88 -2.99 -0.05
CA GLU A 103 -16.90 -3.54 0.85
C GLU A 103 -17.36 -2.54 1.92
N SER A 104 -16.67 -1.41 2.05
CA SER A 104 -17.07 -0.31 2.91
C SER A 104 -18.23 0.44 2.25
N GLY A 105 -19.47 0.03 2.53
CA GLY A 105 -20.68 0.75 2.15
C GLY A 105 -20.84 2.09 2.90
N VAL A 106 -19.80 2.93 2.87
CA VAL A 106 -19.85 4.35 3.23
C VAL A 106 -20.13 5.16 1.98
#